data_AF-A0A495X5A0-F1
#
_entry.id   AF-A0A495X5A0-F1
#
_cell.length_a   1.000
_cell.length_b   1.000
_cell.length_c   1.000
_cell.angle_alpha   90.00
_cell.angle_beta   90.00
_cell.angle_gamma   90.00
#
_symmetry.space_group_name_H-M   'P 1'
#
loop_
_entity.id
_entity.type
_entity.pdbx_description
1 polymer ?
#
loop_
_entity_poly.entity_id
_entity_poly.type
_entity_poly.pdbx_seq_one_letter_code
_entity_poly.pdbx_strand_id
1 'polypeptide(L)'
;MTSPAARTGPPLGVLAVVFAALFVAGLVLSVVLAGGAVFPSPFGAAEDITAYFRDHQNAVRVGALLQFAASVPLALYAATASARLGVRAPGAHIALAGGLLAAVFLACSALVSWVLSLPEVAGETLLVRPLQDLAFITGGPGHVVPLGLLIAGVAVPGLLTGVLPRGVALAGLVIAGIAELSTLVLLVPQAAYLLPAARFTGLAWLVVTGFLLPRSRRERP
;
A
#
# COMPACT_ATOMS: atom_id res chain seq x y z
N MET A 1 9.67 41.75 -12.50
CA MET A 1 8.73 40.61 -12.60
C MET A 1 9.39 39.39 -11.99
N THR A 2 9.13 39.13 -10.71
CA THR A 2 9.61 37.93 -10.02
C THR A 2 8.75 36.74 -10.48
N SER A 3 9.37 35.74 -11.11
CA SER A 3 8.67 34.47 -11.40
C SER A 3 8.16 33.89 -10.08
N PRO A 4 6.89 33.47 -9.98
CA PRO A 4 6.43 32.79 -8.78
C PRO A 4 7.24 31.51 -8.63
N ALA A 5 7.91 31.36 -7.49
CA ALA A 5 8.65 30.15 -7.15
C ALA A 5 7.75 28.93 -7.42
N ALA A 6 8.15 28.08 -8.36
CA ALA A 6 7.42 26.86 -8.68
C ALA A 6 7.28 26.05 -7.39
N ARG A 7 6.05 25.90 -6.89
CA ARG A 7 5.75 25.21 -5.63
C ARG A 7 6.34 23.80 -5.67
N THR A 8 7.48 23.64 -5.02
CA THR A 8 8.22 22.39 -4.91
C THR A 8 7.48 21.49 -3.95
N GLY A 9 6.60 20.63 -4.46
CA GLY A 9 6.03 19.54 -3.67
C GLY A 9 7.14 18.58 -3.19
N PRO A 10 6.89 17.79 -2.13
CA PRO A 10 7.87 16.84 -1.60
C PRO A 10 8.42 15.91 -2.69
N PRO A 11 9.69 15.46 -2.55
CA PRO A 11 10.32 14.60 -3.54
C PRO A 11 9.59 13.24 -3.60
N LEU A 12 8.82 13.04 -4.68
CA LEU A 12 7.95 11.87 -4.87
C LEU A 12 8.70 10.53 -4.73
N GLY A 13 9.90 10.40 -5.29
CA GLY A 13 10.75 9.21 -5.09
C GLY A 13 11.13 8.96 -3.63
N VAL A 14 11.39 10.00 -2.84
CA VAL A 14 11.69 9.85 -1.40
C VAL A 14 10.44 9.40 -0.64
N LEU A 15 9.26 9.95 -0.95
CA LEU A 15 8.01 9.48 -0.35
C LEU A 15 7.78 7.99 -0.63
N ALA A 16 8.03 7.54 -1.86
CA ALA A 16 7.92 6.12 -2.22
C ALA A 16 8.94 5.26 -1.47
N VAL A 17 10.19 5.71 -1.35
CA VAL A 17 11.22 4.99 -0.58
C VAL A 17 10.85 4.90 0.89
N VAL A 18 10.38 5.99 1.51
CA VAL A 18 9.95 5.99 2.91
C VAL A 18 8.76 5.06 3.12
N PHE A 19 7.76 5.11 2.23
CA PHE A 19 6.64 4.18 2.24
C PHE A 19 7.11 2.72 2.16
N ALA A 20 7.91 2.39 1.14
CA ALA A 20 8.40 1.03 0.94
C ALA A 20 9.27 0.55 2.12
N ALA A 21 10.15 1.40 2.63
CA ALA A 21 11.03 1.07 3.76
C ALA A 21 10.22 0.81 5.03
N LEU A 22 9.25 1.66 5.37
CA LEU A 22 8.37 1.45 6.54
C LEU A 22 7.54 0.17 6.38
N PHE A 23 6.96 -0.04 5.20
CA PHE A 23 6.17 -1.23 4.91
C PHE A 23 6.99 -2.51 5.07
N VAL A 24 8.16 -2.57 4.44
CA VAL A 24 9.06 -3.74 4.49
C VAL A 24 9.65 -3.91 5.90
N ALA A 25 10.05 -2.83 6.58
CA ALA A 25 10.53 -2.89 7.95
C ALA A 25 9.44 -3.43 8.89
N GLY A 26 8.18 -3.04 8.70
CA GLY A 26 7.05 -3.58 9.47
C GLY A 26 6.92 -5.09 9.33
N LEU A 27 7.09 -5.63 8.12
CA LEU A 27 7.07 -7.08 7.88
C LEU A 27 8.29 -7.78 8.49
N VAL A 28 9.50 -7.28 8.21
CA VAL A 28 10.75 -7.91 8.63
C VAL A 28 10.89 -7.87 10.16
N LEU A 29 10.67 -6.72 10.79
CA LEU A 29 10.80 -6.58 12.24
C LEU A 29 9.73 -7.38 12.98
N SER A 30 8.51 -7.51 12.43
CA SER A 30 7.49 -8.38 13.03
C SER A 30 7.97 -9.83 13.07
N VAL A 31 8.49 -10.37 11.95
CA VAL A 31 9.03 -11.74 11.91
C VAL A 31 10.23 -11.93 12.84
N VAL A 32 11.17 -10.96 12.86
CA VAL A 32 12.35 -11.02 13.73
C VAL A 32 11.96 -11.02 15.22
N LEU A 33 11.03 -10.13 15.61
CA LEU A 33 10.53 -10.06 16.99
C LEU A 33 9.70 -11.28 17.37
N ALA A 34 9.11 -11.97 16.41
CA ALA A 34 8.40 -13.23 16.60
C ALA A 34 9.34 -14.46 16.61
N GLY A 35 10.66 -14.27 16.71
CA GLY A 35 11.62 -15.38 16.74
C GLY A 35 11.69 -16.17 15.44
N GLY A 36 11.30 -15.58 14.31
CA GLY A 36 11.21 -16.24 13.01
C GLY A 36 9.84 -16.86 12.71
N ALA A 37 8.89 -16.81 13.64
CA ALA A 37 7.52 -17.20 13.37
C ALA A 37 6.89 -16.26 12.31
N VAL A 38 6.24 -16.87 11.31
CA VAL A 38 5.60 -16.13 10.22
C VAL A 38 4.18 -15.76 10.63
N PHE A 39 3.76 -14.56 10.25
CA PHE A 39 2.40 -14.10 10.47
C PHE A 39 1.38 -15.12 9.90
N PRO A 40 0.39 -15.56 10.70
CA PRO A 40 -0.47 -16.68 10.33
C PRO A 40 -1.36 -16.31 9.15
N SER A 41 -1.57 -17.29 8.27
CA SER A 41 -2.53 -17.17 7.18
C SER A 41 -3.94 -16.97 7.74
N PRO A 42 -4.76 -16.04 7.18
CA PRO A 42 -6.16 -15.89 7.57
C PRO A 42 -7.00 -17.15 7.25
N PHE A 43 -6.49 -18.03 6.38
CA PHE A 43 -7.13 -19.30 6.03
C PHE A 43 -6.63 -20.48 6.87
N GLY A 44 -5.77 -20.23 7.87
CA GLY A 44 -5.22 -21.23 8.77
C GLY A 44 -6.19 -21.69 9.85
N ALA A 45 -5.74 -22.65 10.67
CA ALA A 45 -6.48 -23.15 11.83
C ALA A 45 -6.61 -22.04 12.89
N ALA A 46 -7.79 -21.96 13.52
CA ALA A 46 -8.08 -20.93 14.51
C ALA A 46 -7.14 -21.01 15.74
N GLU A 47 -6.74 -22.23 16.13
CA GLU A 47 -5.83 -22.47 17.25
C GLU A 47 -4.45 -21.87 16.98
N ASP A 48 -3.88 -22.10 15.79
CA ASP A 48 -2.58 -21.55 15.38
C ASP A 48 -2.60 -20.01 15.35
N ILE A 49 -3.71 -19.45 14.84
CA ILE A 49 -3.95 -18.01 14.79
C ILE A 49 -3.96 -17.43 16.22
N THR A 50 -4.79 -17.97 17.10
CA THR A 50 -4.94 -17.46 18.46
C THR A 50 -3.65 -17.62 19.27
N ALA A 51 -2.95 -18.75 19.12
CA ALA A 51 -1.64 -18.96 19.72
C ALA A 51 -0.64 -17.89 19.25
N TYR A 52 -0.57 -17.61 17.95
CA TYR A 52 0.33 -16.59 17.43
C TYR A 52 0.08 -15.20 18.04
N PHE A 53 -1.17 -14.73 18.06
CA PHE A 53 -1.49 -13.39 18.60
C PHE A 53 -1.28 -13.30 20.12
N ARG A 54 -1.46 -14.40 20.85
CA ARG A 54 -1.18 -14.49 22.28
C ARG A 54 0.32 -14.42 22.56
N ASP A 55 1.12 -15.17 21.80
CA ASP A 55 2.54 -15.38 22.10
C ASP A 55 3.43 -14.26 21.51
N HIS A 56 2.97 -13.56 20.46
CA HIS A 56 3.79 -12.62 19.70
C HIS A 56 3.23 -11.18 19.67
N GLN A 57 2.59 -10.75 20.76
CA GLN A 57 1.95 -9.43 20.88
C GLN A 57 2.86 -8.26 20.49
N ASN A 58 4.12 -8.25 20.96
CA ASN A 58 5.08 -7.19 20.64
C ASN A 58 5.43 -7.14 19.15
N ALA A 59 5.58 -8.31 18.52
CA ALA A 59 5.84 -8.42 17.08
C ALA A 59 4.67 -7.87 16.26
N VAL A 60 3.43 -8.19 16.66
CA VAL A 60 2.20 -7.68 16.02
C VAL A 60 2.11 -6.16 16.21
N ARG A 61 2.39 -5.66 17.42
CA ARG A 61 2.32 -4.23 17.75
C ARG A 61 3.31 -3.38 16.97
N VAL A 62 4.56 -3.83 16.85
CA VAL A 62 5.61 -3.14 16.07
C VAL A 62 5.30 -3.18 14.58
N GLY A 63 4.86 -4.34 14.07
CA GLY A 63 4.41 -4.47 12.68
C GLY A 63 3.27 -3.50 12.37
N ALA A 64 2.24 -3.49 13.21
CA ALA A 64 1.10 -2.59 13.09
C ALA A 64 1.51 -1.11 13.11
N LEU A 65 2.38 -0.70 14.03
CA LEU A 65 2.88 0.68 14.11
C LEU A 65 3.55 1.11 12.80
N LEU A 66 4.44 0.28 12.25
CA LEU A 66 5.17 0.59 11.02
C LEU A 66 4.27 0.58 9.79
N GLN A 67 3.28 -0.31 9.73
CA GLN A 67 2.26 -0.33 8.67
C GLN A 67 1.38 0.92 8.72
N PHE A 68 0.97 1.35 9.92
CA PHE A 68 0.25 2.61 10.09
C PHE A 68 1.11 3.80 9.66
N ALA A 69 2.38 3.85 10.10
CA ALA A 69 3.32 4.89 9.69
C ALA A 69 3.52 4.91 8.16
N ALA A 70 3.52 3.75 7.49
CA ALA A 70 3.64 3.63 6.04
C ALA A 70 2.42 4.19 5.27
N SER A 71 1.22 4.21 5.88
CA SER A 71 0.03 4.77 5.23
C SER A 71 0.15 6.27 4.92
N VAL A 72 0.86 7.03 5.76
CA VAL A 72 1.02 8.48 5.64
C VAL A 72 1.82 8.88 4.39
N PRO A 73 3.07 8.39 4.16
CA PRO A 73 3.81 8.70 2.95
C PRO A 73 3.13 8.18 1.69
N LEU A 74 2.32 7.11 1.75
CA LEU A 74 1.50 6.67 0.62
C LEU A 74 0.42 7.69 0.25
N ALA A 75 -0.31 8.22 1.23
CA ALA A 75 -1.30 9.27 1.00
C ALA A 75 -0.64 10.54 0.43
N LEU A 76 0.52 10.94 0.96
CA LEU A 76 1.29 12.08 0.45
C LEU A 76 1.82 11.82 -0.96
N TYR A 77 2.24 10.60 -1.28
CA TYR A 77 2.66 10.19 -2.62
C TYR A 77 1.49 10.36 -3.59
N ALA A 78 0.30 9.88 -3.25
CA ALA A 78 -0.89 9.98 -4.09
C ALA A 78 -1.26 11.44 -4.39
N ALA A 79 -1.29 12.29 -3.35
CA ALA A 79 -1.54 13.72 -3.48
C ALA A 79 -0.50 14.41 -4.38
N THR A 80 0.78 14.11 -4.17
CA THR A 80 1.88 14.73 -4.91
C THR A 80 1.92 14.25 -6.37
N ALA A 81 1.70 12.96 -6.63
CA ALA A 81 1.63 12.38 -7.96
C ALA A 81 0.47 12.98 -8.77
N SER A 82 -0.73 13.05 -8.16
CA SER A 82 -1.90 13.67 -8.77
C SER A 82 -1.65 15.13 -9.15
N ALA A 83 -1.06 15.92 -8.24
CA ALA A 83 -0.72 17.31 -8.52
C ALA A 83 0.27 17.47 -9.69
N ARG A 84 1.23 16.54 -9.84
CA ARG A 84 2.20 16.54 -10.95
C ARG A 84 1.59 16.13 -12.30
N LEU A 85 0.56 15.29 -12.29
CA LEU A 85 -0.18 14.88 -13.50
C LEU A 85 -1.14 15.99 -13.98
N GLY A 86 -1.59 16.86 -13.08
CA GLY A 86 -2.41 18.04 -13.37
C GLY A 86 -3.90 17.82 -13.11
N VAL A 87 -4.53 18.82 -12.50
CA VAL A 87 -5.91 18.78 -11.94
C VAL A 87 -7.02 18.56 -12.98
N ARG A 88 -6.70 18.62 -14.29
CA ARG A 88 -7.69 18.41 -15.37
C ARG A 88 -7.57 17.06 -16.07
N ALA A 89 -6.60 16.24 -15.70
CA ALA A 89 -6.45 14.90 -16.27
C ALA A 89 -7.28 13.89 -15.45
N PRO A 90 -8.17 13.11 -16.07
CA PRO A 90 -8.93 12.05 -15.36
C PRO A 90 -8.02 11.10 -14.56
N GLY A 91 -6.84 10.77 -15.12
CA GLY A 91 -5.85 9.93 -14.45
C GLY A 91 -5.31 10.52 -13.13
N ALA A 92 -5.24 11.85 -13.00
CA ALA A 92 -4.80 12.49 -11.76
C ALA A 92 -5.81 12.28 -10.62
N HIS A 93 -7.11 12.33 -10.91
CA HIS A 93 -8.15 12.06 -9.92
C HIS A 93 -8.23 10.58 -9.55
N ILE A 94 -8.07 9.68 -10.54
CA ILE A 94 -8.01 8.23 -10.30
C ILE A 94 -6.80 7.89 -9.41
N ALA A 95 -5.63 8.46 -9.71
CA ALA A 95 -4.43 8.27 -8.90
C ALA A 95 -4.62 8.73 -7.45
N LEU A 96 -5.22 9.92 -7.26
CA LEU A 96 -5.50 10.45 -5.94
C LEU A 96 -6.49 9.57 -5.16
N ALA A 97 -7.63 9.24 -5.77
CA ALA A 97 -8.67 8.44 -5.14
C ALA A 97 -8.16 7.05 -4.77
N GLY A 98 -7.51 6.36 -5.71
CA GLY A 98 -6.91 5.05 -5.49
C GLY A 98 -5.86 5.07 -4.38
N GLY A 99 -4.94 6.04 -4.41
CA GLY A 99 -3.87 6.13 -3.43
C GLY A 99 -4.35 6.51 -2.02
N LEU A 100 -5.35 7.39 -1.89
CA LEU A 100 -5.96 7.71 -0.60
C LEU A 100 -6.74 6.54 -0.04
N LEU A 101 -7.54 5.85 -0.86
CA LEU A 101 -8.23 4.63 -0.43
C LEU A 101 -7.24 3.56 0.02
N ALA A 102 -6.17 3.33 -0.75
CA ALA A 102 -5.12 2.37 -0.39
C ALA A 102 -4.47 2.73 0.95
N ALA A 103 -4.16 4.01 1.18
CA ALA A 103 -3.59 4.47 2.45
C ALA A 103 -4.55 4.29 3.62
N VAL A 104 -5.84 4.64 3.46
CA VAL A 104 -6.86 4.47 4.50
C VAL A 104 -7.03 3.00 4.86
N PHE A 105 -7.17 2.12 3.87
CA PHE A 105 -7.32 0.69 4.12
C PHE A 105 -6.09 0.07 4.77
N LEU A 106 -4.88 0.52 4.41
CA LEU A 106 -3.65 0.13 5.09
C LEU A 106 -3.64 0.59 6.55
N ALA A 107 -4.03 1.84 6.81
CA ALA A 107 -4.14 2.38 8.17
C ALA A 107 -5.18 1.61 9.00
N CYS A 108 -6.36 1.30 8.44
CA CYS A 108 -7.39 0.50 9.08
C CYS A 108 -6.85 -0.90 9.44
N SER A 109 -6.21 -1.58 8.50
CA SER A 109 -5.60 -2.89 8.73
C SER A 109 -4.57 -2.87 9.85
N ALA A 110 -3.71 -1.84 9.85
CA ALA A 110 -2.70 -1.63 10.87
C ALA A 110 -3.33 -1.38 12.25
N LEU A 111 -4.36 -0.53 12.35
CA LEU A 111 -5.05 -0.25 13.61
C LEU A 111 -5.80 -1.48 14.15
N VAL A 112 -6.46 -2.26 13.29
CA VAL A 112 -7.08 -3.53 13.69
C VAL A 112 -6.02 -4.53 14.17
N SER A 113 -4.89 -4.62 13.48
CA SER A 113 -3.75 -5.45 13.89
C SER A 113 -3.15 -4.98 15.23
N TRP A 114 -3.15 -3.67 15.48
CA TRP A 114 -2.73 -3.13 16.78
C TRP A 114 -3.69 -3.55 17.90
N VAL A 115 -5.00 -3.50 17.66
CA VAL A 115 -6.02 -3.99 18.61
C VAL A 115 -5.84 -5.49 18.89
N LEU A 116 -5.53 -6.30 17.88
CA LEU A 116 -5.19 -7.72 18.04
C LEU A 116 -3.95 -7.95 18.93
N SER A 117 -3.08 -6.96 19.10
CA SER A 117 -1.91 -7.05 19.99
C SER A 117 -2.21 -6.78 21.47
N LEU A 118 -3.45 -6.43 21.80
CA LEU A 118 -3.87 -6.19 23.18
C LEU A 118 -4.09 -7.54 23.90
N PRO A 119 -3.54 -7.73 25.12
CA PRO A 119 -3.67 -8.99 25.85
C PRO A 119 -5.12 -9.46 26.05
N GLU A 120 -6.03 -8.52 26.28
CA GLU A 120 -7.46 -8.78 26.50
C GLU A 120 -8.14 -9.33 25.24
N VAL A 121 -7.66 -8.92 24.06
CA VAL A 121 -8.18 -9.36 22.76
C VAL A 121 -7.51 -10.67 22.33
N ALA A 122 -6.19 -10.75 22.47
CA ALA A 122 -5.39 -11.91 22.07
C ALA A 122 -5.71 -13.18 22.88
N GLY A 123 -6.26 -13.03 24.08
CA GLY A 123 -6.74 -14.14 24.90
C GLY A 123 -8.08 -14.74 24.45
N GLU A 124 -8.88 -13.99 23.69
CA GLU A 124 -10.28 -14.32 23.39
C GLU A 124 -10.46 -14.79 21.94
N THR A 125 -10.60 -16.10 21.75
CA THR A 125 -10.71 -16.73 20.41
C THR A 125 -11.87 -16.16 19.60
N LEU A 126 -12.99 -15.80 20.24
CA LEU A 126 -14.16 -15.23 19.56
C LEU A 126 -13.89 -13.83 18.96
N LEU A 127 -12.91 -13.10 19.48
CA LEU A 127 -12.52 -11.78 18.96
C LEU A 127 -11.37 -11.87 17.96
N VAL A 128 -10.38 -12.75 18.21
CA VAL A 128 -9.17 -12.84 17.38
C VAL A 128 -9.52 -13.13 15.92
N ARG A 129 -10.37 -14.13 15.66
CA ARG A 129 -10.64 -14.56 14.28
C ARG A 129 -11.34 -13.47 13.44
N PRO A 130 -12.47 -12.88 13.86
CA PRO A 130 -13.10 -11.82 13.08
C PRO A 130 -12.22 -10.59 12.88
N LEU A 131 -11.42 -10.22 13.88
CA LEU A 131 -10.50 -9.09 13.78
C LEU A 131 -9.34 -9.38 12.82
N GLN A 132 -8.80 -10.60 12.81
CA GLN A 132 -7.78 -10.98 11.84
C GLN A 132 -8.36 -10.98 10.42
N ASP A 133 -9.57 -11.51 10.22
CA ASP A 133 -10.25 -11.49 8.93
C ASP A 133 -10.50 -10.05 8.46
N LEU A 134 -10.91 -9.15 9.36
CA LEU A 134 -11.06 -7.72 9.06
C LEU A 134 -9.72 -7.06 8.71
N ALA A 135 -8.65 -7.34 9.46
CA ALA A 135 -7.30 -6.86 9.16
C ALA A 135 -6.82 -7.37 7.79
N PHE A 136 -7.13 -8.61 7.45
CA PHE A 136 -6.83 -9.20 6.15
C PHE A 136 -7.65 -8.57 5.02
N ILE A 137 -8.95 -8.38 5.16
CA ILE A 137 -9.80 -7.80 4.10
C ILE A 137 -9.38 -6.35 3.82
N THR A 138 -9.15 -5.56 4.87
CA THR A 138 -8.70 -4.18 4.73
C THR A 138 -7.27 -4.08 4.22
N GLY A 139 -6.34 -4.88 4.75
CA GLY A 139 -4.93 -4.83 4.38
C GLY A 139 -4.62 -5.55 3.07
N GLY A 140 -5.39 -6.56 2.71
CA GLY A 140 -5.30 -7.37 1.50
C GLY A 140 -6.02 -6.66 0.34
N PRO A 141 -7.19 -7.14 -0.10
CA PRO A 141 -7.88 -6.57 -1.25
C PRO A 141 -8.25 -5.08 -1.05
N GLY A 142 -8.65 -4.67 0.15
CA GLY A 142 -9.01 -3.28 0.45
C GLY A 142 -7.89 -2.28 0.19
N HIS A 143 -6.63 -2.66 0.44
CA HIS A 143 -5.46 -1.82 0.13
C HIS A 143 -4.93 -2.06 -1.28
N VAL A 144 -4.82 -3.33 -1.70
CA VAL A 144 -4.14 -3.71 -2.95
C VAL A 144 -4.93 -3.27 -4.18
N VAL A 145 -6.26 -3.41 -4.17
CA VAL A 145 -7.09 -3.02 -5.32
C VAL A 145 -6.99 -1.51 -5.57
N PRO A 146 -7.22 -0.61 -4.59
CA PRO A 146 -7.02 0.83 -4.80
C PRO A 146 -5.57 1.23 -5.08
N LEU A 147 -4.58 0.46 -4.60
CA LEU A 147 -3.18 0.65 -5.00
C LEU A 147 -3.01 0.42 -6.51
N GLY A 148 -3.73 -0.55 -7.08
CA GLY A 148 -3.85 -0.75 -8.53
C GLY A 148 -4.37 0.49 -9.24
N LEU A 149 -5.44 1.11 -8.72
CA LEU A 149 -5.96 2.37 -9.24
C LEU A 149 -4.94 3.52 -9.16
N LEU A 150 -4.17 3.63 -8.07
CA LEU A 150 -3.07 4.59 -7.98
C LEU A 150 -2.07 4.37 -9.12
N ILE A 151 -1.63 3.13 -9.31
CA ILE A 151 -0.64 2.77 -10.32
C ILE A 151 -1.19 3.03 -11.73
N ALA A 152 -2.40 2.58 -12.04
CA ALA A 152 -3.04 2.82 -13.33
C ALA A 152 -3.24 4.31 -13.61
N GLY A 153 -3.71 5.07 -12.61
CA GLY A 153 -3.92 6.52 -12.67
C GLY A 153 -2.64 7.30 -12.97
N VAL A 154 -1.47 6.75 -12.64
CA VAL A 154 -0.16 7.32 -13.01
C VAL A 154 0.36 6.76 -14.33
N ALA A 155 0.24 5.45 -14.55
CA ALA A 155 0.80 4.75 -15.71
C ALA A 155 0.14 5.17 -17.03
N VAL A 156 -1.20 5.28 -17.06
CA VAL A 156 -1.95 5.66 -18.26
C VAL A 156 -1.56 7.06 -18.76
N PRO A 157 -1.71 8.15 -17.97
CA PRO A 157 -1.29 9.48 -18.44
C PRO A 157 0.22 9.56 -18.64
N GLY A 158 1.03 8.86 -17.86
CA GLY A 158 2.48 8.78 -18.07
C GLY A 158 2.86 8.21 -19.43
N LEU A 159 2.12 7.20 -19.90
CA LEU A 159 2.27 6.61 -21.24
C LEU A 159 1.80 7.57 -22.34
N LEU A 160 0.58 8.12 -22.20
CA LEU A 160 -0.06 8.96 -23.21
C LEU A 160 0.68 10.28 -23.41
N THR A 161 1.24 10.86 -22.35
CA THR A 161 2.00 12.11 -22.41
C THR A 161 3.49 11.90 -22.70
N GLY A 162 3.97 10.65 -22.74
CA GLY A 162 5.37 10.30 -22.96
C GLY A 162 6.31 10.68 -21.80
N VAL A 163 5.77 10.98 -20.62
CA VAL A 163 6.56 11.31 -19.42
C VAL A 163 7.25 10.08 -18.84
N LEU A 164 6.61 8.91 -18.94
CA LEU A 164 7.19 7.64 -18.52
C LEU A 164 7.73 6.85 -19.72
N PRO A 165 8.88 6.17 -19.57
CA PRO A 165 9.32 5.18 -20.55
C PRO A 165 8.25 4.11 -20.76
N ARG A 166 8.04 3.69 -22.02
CA ARG A 166 6.97 2.74 -22.38
C ARG A 166 7.00 1.46 -21.54
N GLY A 167 8.18 0.87 -21.32
CA GLY A 167 8.32 -0.34 -20.50
C GLY A 167 7.87 -0.14 -19.05
N VAL A 168 8.19 1.00 -18.44
CA VAL A 168 7.77 1.32 -17.06
C VAL A 168 6.26 1.50 -17.00
N ALA A 169 5.67 2.22 -17.96
CA ALA A 169 4.23 2.42 -17.98
C ALA A 169 3.47 1.10 -18.20
N LEU A 170 3.91 0.25 -19.15
CA LEU A 170 3.30 -1.07 -19.39
C LEU A 170 3.42 -1.99 -18.16
N ALA A 171 4.59 -2.01 -17.51
CA ALA A 171 4.76 -2.74 -16.25
C ALA A 171 3.76 -2.26 -15.19
N GLY A 172 3.54 -0.96 -15.07
CA GLY A 172 2.53 -0.38 -14.17
C GLY A 172 1.11 -0.86 -14.50
N LEU A 173 0.73 -0.89 -15.77
CA LEU A 173 -0.58 -1.38 -16.19
C LEU A 173 -0.77 -2.88 -15.89
N VAL A 174 0.26 -3.70 -16.09
CA VAL A 174 0.23 -5.13 -15.74
C VAL A 174 0.06 -5.29 -14.23
N ILE A 175 0.85 -4.58 -13.42
CA ILE A 175 0.75 -4.62 -11.96
C ILE A 175 -0.64 -4.17 -11.50
N ALA A 176 -1.18 -3.10 -12.07
CA ALA A 176 -2.53 -2.63 -11.78
C ALA A 176 -3.58 -3.70 -12.14
N GLY A 177 -3.45 -4.38 -13.27
CA GLY A 177 -4.33 -5.50 -13.63
C GLY A 177 -4.27 -6.65 -12.61
N ILE A 178 -3.08 -7.03 -12.15
CA ILE A 178 -2.90 -8.05 -11.09
C ILE A 178 -3.55 -7.58 -9.77
N ALA A 179 -3.42 -6.29 -9.46
CA ALA A 179 -4.01 -5.68 -8.28
C ALA A 179 -5.54 -5.74 -8.31
N GLU A 180 -6.16 -5.37 -9.44
CA GLU A 180 -7.62 -5.45 -9.62
C GLU A 180 -8.13 -6.90 -9.57
N LEU A 181 -7.42 -7.83 -10.21
CA LEU A 181 -7.72 -9.27 -10.15
C LEU A 181 -7.63 -9.84 -8.73
N SER A 182 -6.89 -9.18 -7.83
CA SER A 182 -6.81 -9.60 -6.43
C SER A 182 -8.16 -9.48 -5.69
N THR A 183 -9.14 -8.75 -6.25
CA THR A 183 -10.53 -8.76 -5.76
C THR A 183 -11.11 -10.18 -5.69
N LEU A 184 -10.66 -11.09 -6.57
CA LEU A 184 -11.11 -12.48 -6.62
C LEU A 184 -10.86 -13.24 -5.31
N VAL A 185 -9.95 -12.76 -4.43
CA VAL A 185 -9.71 -13.36 -3.12
C VAL A 185 -10.96 -13.36 -2.22
N LEU A 186 -11.91 -12.45 -2.47
CA LEU A 186 -13.18 -12.40 -1.75
C LEU A 186 -14.12 -13.56 -2.13
N LEU A 187 -13.87 -14.23 -3.26
CA LEU A 187 -14.63 -15.39 -3.72
C LEU A 187 -13.84 -16.68 -3.58
N VAL A 188 -12.53 -16.62 -3.86
CA VAL A 188 -11.66 -17.79 -3.99
C VAL A 188 -10.36 -17.53 -3.20
N PRO A 189 -10.18 -18.15 -2.02
CA PRO A 189 -8.99 -17.97 -1.18
C PRO A 189 -7.66 -18.19 -1.90
N GLN A 190 -7.65 -19.07 -2.90
CA GLN A 190 -6.48 -19.37 -3.73
C GLN A 190 -5.97 -18.13 -4.45
N ALA A 191 -6.79 -17.11 -4.74
CA ALA A 191 -6.33 -15.87 -5.36
C ALA A 191 -5.44 -15.00 -4.43
N ALA A 192 -5.24 -15.39 -3.17
CA ALA A 192 -4.44 -14.64 -2.21
C ALA A 192 -2.97 -14.45 -2.63
N TYR A 193 -2.41 -15.28 -3.52
CA TYR A 193 -1.05 -15.08 -4.04
C TYR A 193 -0.92 -13.84 -4.94
N LEU A 194 -2.04 -13.33 -5.50
CA LEU A 194 -2.04 -12.10 -6.29
C LEU A 194 -1.76 -10.86 -5.43
N LEU A 195 -2.18 -10.88 -4.16
CA LEU A 195 -2.00 -9.78 -3.22
C LEU A 195 -0.52 -9.40 -3.01
N PRO A 196 0.38 -10.32 -2.60
CA PRO A 196 1.80 -10.00 -2.47
C PRO A 196 2.42 -9.69 -3.84
N ALA A 197 2.02 -10.39 -4.91
CA ALA A 197 2.54 -10.13 -6.25
C ALA A 197 2.30 -8.68 -6.67
N ALA A 198 1.07 -8.19 -6.60
CA ALA A 198 0.72 -6.80 -6.90
C ALA A 198 1.37 -5.82 -5.93
N ARG A 199 1.40 -6.14 -4.63
CA ARG A 199 1.91 -5.21 -3.62
C ARG A 199 3.40 -4.96 -3.76
N PHE A 200 4.23 -6.01 -3.78
CA PHE A 200 5.69 -5.85 -3.79
C PHE A 200 6.18 -5.30 -5.14
N THR A 201 5.61 -5.76 -6.25
CA THR A 201 5.92 -5.17 -7.56
C THR A 201 5.44 -3.72 -7.65
N GLY A 202 4.28 -3.41 -7.07
CA GLY A 202 3.76 -2.06 -6.95
C GLY A 202 4.68 -1.14 -6.14
N LEU A 203 5.21 -1.58 -5.00
CA LEU A 203 6.19 -0.83 -4.21
C LEU A 203 7.43 -0.47 -5.04
N ALA A 204 8.02 -1.46 -5.71
CA ALA A 204 9.17 -1.23 -6.59
C ALA A 204 8.83 -0.24 -7.71
N TRP A 205 7.66 -0.39 -8.31
CA TRP A 205 7.18 0.47 -9.38
C TRP A 205 6.95 1.92 -8.92
N LEU A 206 6.39 2.14 -7.73
CA LEU A 206 6.21 3.47 -7.16
C LEU A 206 7.55 4.16 -6.90
N VAL A 207 8.56 3.42 -6.44
CA VAL A 207 9.91 3.97 -6.25
C VAL A 207 10.50 4.42 -7.58
N VAL A 208 10.51 3.54 -8.59
CA VAL A 208 11.02 3.86 -9.94
C VAL A 208 10.28 5.07 -10.52
N THR A 209 8.96 5.04 -10.50
CA THR A 209 8.11 6.09 -11.07
C THR A 209 8.24 7.42 -10.31
N GLY A 210 8.44 7.37 -8.99
CA GLY A 210 8.64 8.55 -8.14
C GLY A 210 9.89 9.34 -8.49
N PHE A 211 10.94 8.69 -9.01
CA PHE A 211 12.16 9.35 -9.51
C PHE A 211 12.04 9.80 -10.97
N LEU A 212 11.22 9.13 -11.78
CA LEU A 212 11.03 9.48 -13.19
C LEU A 212 10.04 10.65 -13.40
N LEU A 213 9.05 10.81 -12.52
CA LEU A 213 8.04 11.88 -12.65
C LEU A 213 8.66 13.28 -12.42
N PRO A 214 8.57 14.19 -13.40
CA PRO A 214 9.13 15.54 -13.29
C PRO A 214 8.57 16.34 -12.11
N ARG A 215 9.41 17.21 -11.53
CA ARG A 215 9.03 18.08 -10.38
C ARG A 215 8.13 19.25 -10.76
N SER A 216 8.09 19.64 -12.03
CA SER A 216 7.21 20.70 -12.53
C SER A 216 6.76 20.42 -13.97
N ARG A 217 5.50 20.73 -14.27
CA ARG A 217 5.05 20.90 -15.66
C ARG A 217 5.50 22.30 -16.08
N ARG A 218 6.40 22.42 -17.05
CA ARG A 218 6.55 23.69 -17.77
C ARG A 218 5.22 23.92 -18.49
N GLU A 219 4.48 24.95 -18.08
CA GLU A 219 3.42 25.49 -18.93
C GLU A 219 4.08 25.82 -20.27
N ARG A 220 3.69 25.11 -21.33
CA ARG A 220 4.13 25.50 -22.68
C ARG A 220 3.40 26.81 -22.99
N PRO A 221 4.11 27.85 -23.47
CA PRO A 221 3.49 29.11 -23.88
C PRO A 221 2.52 28.92 -25.04
#